data_AF-A0AB37Z7I4-F1
#
_entry.id   AF-A0AB37Z7I4-F1
#
_cell.length_a   1.000
_cell.length_b   1.000
_cell.length_c   1.000
_cell.angle_alpha   90.00
_cell.angle_beta   90.00
_cell.angle_gamma   90.00
#
_symmetry.space_group_name_H-M   'P 1'
#
loop_
_entity.id
_entity.type
_entity.pdbx_description
1 polymer ?
#
loop_
_entity_poly.entity_id
_entity_poly.type
_entity_poly.pdbx_seq_one_letter_code
_entity_poly.pdbx_strand_id
1 'polypeptide(L)'
;MKLYFHPTREDIKSKQAQGVLFDTHIIVNPSNTREWIVLLKKGAGTSFFLVDDQEQVESFADLNGLIEELRLLGIKGAEIHL
;
A
#
# COMPACT_ATOMS: atom_id res chain seq x y z
N MET A 1 -6.13 -2.50 -21.65
CA MET A 1 -7.15 -2.55 -20.57
C MET A 1 -6.59 -3.43 -19.48
N LYS A 2 -6.04 -2.86 -18.40
CA LYS A 2 -5.56 -3.65 -17.25
C LYS A 2 -6.78 -4.08 -16.44
N LEU A 3 -6.99 -5.39 -16.33
CA LEU A 3 -8.16 -6.00 -15.68
C LEU A 3 -8.06 -6.03 -14.15
N TYR A 4 -6.92 -5.65 -13.57
CA TYR A 4 -6.68 -5.58 -12.13
C TYR A 4 -5.86 -4.33 -11.81
N PHE A 5 -6.28 -3.58 -10.79
CA PHE A 5 -5.66 -2.32 -10.39
C PHE A 5 -4.61 -2.59 -9.31
N HIS A 6 -3.34 -2.66 -9.67
CA HIS A 6 -2.25 -2.68 -8.69
C HIS A 6 -1.71 -1.25 -8.58
N PRO A 7 -2.05 -0.50 -7.50
CA PRO A 7 -1.67 0.89 -7.40
C PRO A 7 -0.17 1.05 -7.21
N THR A 8 0.44 1.88 -8.04
CA THR A 8 1.74 2.46 -7.77
C THR A 8 1.61 3.60 -6.75
N ARG A 9 2.74 4.06 -6.21
CA ARG A 9 2.80 5.27 -5.37
C ARG A 9 2.19 6.49 -6.05
N GLU A 10 2.39 6.65 -7.36
CA GLU A 10 1.84 7.77 -8.11
C GLU A 10 0.30 7.68 -8.22
N ASP A 11 -0.23 6.48 -8.44
CA ASP A 11 -1.67 6.24 -8.41
C ASP A 11 -2.27 6.61 -7.06
N ILE A 12 -1.61 6.25 -5.95
CA ILE A 12 -2.06 6.60 -4.61
C ILE A 12 -2.09 8.10 -4.40
N LYS A 13 -1.00 8.81 -4.75
CA LYS A 13 -0.96 10.28 -4.64
C LYS A 13 -2.07 10.94 -5.48
N SER A 14 -2.26 10.48 -6.71
CA SER A 14 -3.29 10.99 -7.62
C SER A 14 -4.71 10.76 -7.05
N LYS A 15 -4.97 9.59 -6.48
CA LYS A 15 -6.27 9.25 -5.87
C LYS A 15 -6.53 10.01 -4.59
N GLN A 16 -5.53 10.19 -3.73
CA GLN A 16 -5.63 11.02 -2.53
C GLN A 16 -5.90 12.48 -2.88
N ALA A 17 -5.26 13.03 -3.92
CA ALA A 17 -5.53 14.37 -4.42
C ALA A 17 -6.97 14.54 -4.96
N GLN A 18 -7.59 13.44 -5.43
CA GLN A 18 -9.00 13.38 -5.83
C GLN A 18 -9.96 13.16 -4.65
N GLY A 19 -9.46 13.10 -3.41
CA GLY A 19 -10.25 12.86 -2.21
C GLY A 19 -10.61 11.39 -1.95
N VAL A 20 -10.01 10.45 -2.69
CA VAL A 20 -10.20 9.01 -2.45
C VAL A 20 -9.34 8.59 -1.26
N LEU A 21 -9.99 8.02 -0.25
CA LEU A 21 -9.33 7.44 0.92
C LEU A 21 -9.15 5.92 0.72
N PHE A 22 -8.08 5.38 1.29
CA PHE A 22 -7.80 3.95 1.32
C PHE A 22 -7.69 3.50 2.77
N ASP A 23 -8.40 2.43 3.12
CA ASP A 23 -8.08 1.72 4.36
C ASP A 23 -6.77 0.97 4.12
N THR A 24 -5.76 1.26 4.93
CA THR A 24 -4.40 0.76 4.70
C THR A 24 -4.05 -0.25 5.77
N HIS A 25 -3.61 -1.42 5.35
CA HIS A 25 -3.12 -2.48 6.22
C HIS A 25 -1.63 -2.69 5.93
N ILE A 26 -0.84 -2.83 6.98
CA ILE A 26 0.56 -3.25 6.91
C ILE A 26 0.60 -4.67 7.44
N ILE A 27 1.14 -5.60 6.66
CA ILE A 27 1.23 -7.02 7.02
C ILE A 27 2.66 -7.52 6.83
N VAL A 28 3.04 -8.57 7.56
CA VAL A 28 4.31 -9.27 7.33
C VAL A 28 4.32 -9.88 5.93
N ASN A 29 5.42 -9.71 5.21
CA ASN A 29 5.62 -10.31 3.89
C ASN A 29 5.68 -11.85 4.03
N PRO A 30 4.74 -12.62 3.47
CA PRO A 30 4.76 -14.08 3.58
C PRO A 30 5.97 -14.74 2.90
N SER A 31 6.54 -14.07 1.90
CA SER A 31 7.71 -14.56 1.16
C SER A 31 9.03 -14.23 1.88
N ASN A 32 9.03 -13.25 2.79
CA ASN A 32 10.18 -12.87 3.60
C ASN A 32 9.70 -12.24 4.92
N THR A 33 9.63 -13.02 5.99
CA THR A 33 9.00 -12.60 7.25
C THR A 33 9.75 -11.49 8.00
N ARG A 34 10.86 -10.97 7.44
CA ARG A 34 11.59 -9.80 7.95
C ARG A 34 11.17 -8.51 7.28
N GLU A 35 10.29 -8.57 6.31
CA GLU A 35 9.80 -7.43 5.56
C GLU A 35 8.30 -7.23 5.76
N TRP A 36 7.85 -6.03 5.44
CA TRP A 36 6.47 -5.58 5.51
C TRP A 36 5.97 -5.27 4.11
N ILE A 37 4.69 -5.53 3.85
CA ILE A 37 4.00 -5.17 2.61
C ILE A 37 2.71 -4.42 2.94
N VAL A 38 2.25 -3.62 1.98
CA VAL A 38 1.08 -2.75 2.14
C VAL A 38 -0.10 -3.29 1.35
N LEU A 39 -1.24 -3.44 2.02
CA LEU A 39 -2.51 -3.79 1.44
C LEU A 39 -3.48 -2.61 1.55
N LEU A 40 -3.92 -2.09 0.41
CA LEU A 40 -4.83 -0.96 0.29
C LEU A 40 -6.22 -1.49 -0.04
N LYS A 41 -7.21 -1.23 0.82
CA LYS A 41 -8.60 -1.60 0.58
C LYS A 41 -9.35 -0.43 -0.02
N LYS A 42 -10.12 -0.73 -1.06
CA LYS A 42 -11.02 0.22 -1.71
C LYS A 42 -12.46 -0.26 -1.56
N GLY A 43 -13.15 0.25 -0.54
CA GLY A 43 -14.58 -0.01 -0.34
C GLY A 43 -14.91 -1.50 -0.15
N ALA A 44 -16.04 -1.94 -0.70
CA ALA A 44 -16.68 -3.22 -0.42
C ALA A 44 -15.95 -4.46 -0.99
N GLY A 45 -14.79 -4.80 -0.41
CA GLY A 45 -14.17 -6.12 -0.51
C GLY A 45 -12.98 -6.23 -1.45
N THR A 46 -12.62 -5.17 -2.19
CA THR A 46 -11.45 -5.23 -3.07
C THR A 46 -10.23 -4.64 -2.37
N SER A 47 -9.16 -5.43 -2.31
CA SER A 47 -7.87 -5.04 -1.73
C SER A 47 -6.77 -5.21 -2.77
N PHE A 48 -5.77 -4.33 -2.72
CA PHE A 48 -4.67 -4.32 -3.67
C PHE A 48 -3.35 -4.12 -2.93
N PHE A 49 -2.30 -4.79 -3.39
CA PHE A 49 -0.96 -4.52 -2.89
C PHE A 49 -0.39 -3.25 -3.52
N LEU A 50 0.38 -2.50 -2.74
CA LEU A 50 1.24 -1.45 -3.29
C LEU A 50 2.33 -2.10 -4.15
N VAL A 51 2.51 -1.60 -5.36
CA VAL A 51 3.51 -2.12 -6.31
C VAL A 51 4.43 -1.03 -6.83
N ASP A 52 5.61 -1.44 -7.28
CA ASP A 52 6.53 -0.60 -8.03
C ASP A 52 6.13 -0.46 -9.52
N ASP A 53 6.99 0.20 -10.30
CA ASP A 53 6.81 0.41 -11.74
C ASP A 53 6.92 -0.88 -12.58
N GLN A 54 7.50 -1.94 -12.00
CA GLN A 54 7.60 -3.28 -12.59
C GLN A 54 6.46 -4.20 -12.13
N GLU A 55 5.43 -3.65 -11.50
CA GLU A 55 4.29 -4.37 -10.94
C GLU A 55 4.67 -5.40 -9.87
N GLN A 56 5.83 -5.25 -9.24
CA GLN A 56 6.24 -6.08 -8.11
C GLN A 56 5.74 -5.48 -6.81
N VAL A 57 5.32 -6.34 -5.87
CA VAL A 57 4.88 -5.90 -4.55
C VAL A 57 6.04 -5.20 -3.84
N GLU A 58 5.85 -3.94 -3.47
CA GLU A 58 6.84 -3.23 -2.67
C GLU A 58 6.95 -3.87 -1.28
N SER A 59 8.19 -4.15 -0.85
CA SER A 59 8.50 -4.72 0.45
C SER A 59 9.49 -3.84 1.20
N PHE A 60 9.35 -3.80 2.52
CA PHE A 60 10.05 -2.84 3.37
C PHE A 60 10.68 -3.54 4.57
N ALA A 61 11.98 -3.37 4.78
CA ALA A 61 12.68 -4.03 5.90
C ALA A 61 12.45 -3.34 7.26
N ASP A 62 12.10 -2.05 7.26
CA ASP A 62 11.85 -1.27 8.48
C ASP A 62 10.43 -0.73 8.50
N LEU A 63 9.71 -1.04 9.58
CA LEU A 63 8.33 -0.62 9.78
C LEU A 63 8.22 0.89 10.01
N ASN A 64 9.19 1.50 10.72
CA ASN A 64 9.16 2.94 10.97
C ASN A 64 9.38 3.72 9.67
N GLY A 65 10.37 3.31 8.86
CA GLY A 65 10.57 3.84 7.53
C GLY A 65 9.32 3.72 6.65
N LEU A 66 8.67 2.56 6.65
CA LEU A 66 7.41 2.36 5.91
C LEU A 66 6.31 3.33 6.37
N ILE A 67 6.15 3.57 7.68
CA ILE A 67 5.15 4.52 8.20
C ILE A 67 5.41 5.94 7.67
N GLU A 68 6.67 6.37 7.60
CA GLU A 68 7.02 7.68 7.05
C GLU A 68 6.75 7.74 5.53
N GLU A 69 7.06 6.69 4.77
CA GLU A 69 6.71 6.59 3.36
C GLU A 69 5.20 6.72 3.12
N LEU A 70 4.38 6.01 3.91
CA LEU A 70 2.92 6.10 3.83
C LEU A 70 2.41 7.52 4.13
N ARG A 71 3.00 8.21 5.12
CA ARG A 71 2.66 9.61 5.43
C ARG A 71 2.98 10.52 4.24
N LEU A 72 4.13 10.34 3.58
CA LEU A 72 4.52 11.12 2.39
C LEU A 72 3.60 10.84 1.18
N LEU A 73 2.94 9.69 1.14
CA LEU A 73 1.90 9.35 0.16
C LEU A 73 0.53 9.94 0.49
N GLY A 74 0.38 10.62 1.64
CA GLY A 74 -0.88 11.19 2.08
C GLY A 74 -1.81 10.18 2.77
N ILE A 75 -1.33 8.98 3.07
CA ILE A 75 -2.06 8.01 3.89
C ILE A 75 -2.12 8.51 5.32
N LYS A 76 -3.33 8.66 5.86
CA LYS A 76 -3.58 9.27 7.17
C LYS A 76 -3.57 8.27 8.33
N GLY A 77 -3.74 6.98 8.03
CA GLY A 77 -3.79 5.93 9.03
C GLY A 77 -3.57 4.56 8.37
N ALA A 78 -2.93 3.67 9.11
CA ALA A 78 -2.74 2.28 8.71
C ALA A 78 -2.87 1.37 9.93
N GLU A 79 -3.47 0.19 9.73
CA GLU A 79 -3.51 -0.87 10.73
C GLU A 79 -2.37 -1.85 10.51
N ILE A 80 -1.66 -2.21 11.58
CA ILE A 80 -0.63 -3.26 11.51
C ILE A 80 -1.29 -4.58 11.91
N HIS A 81 -1.18 -5.58 11.04
CA HIS A 81 -1.66 -6.94 11.31
C HIS A 81 -0.43 -7.85 11.39
N LEU A 82 -0.26 -8.48 12.56
CA LEU A 82 0.85 -9.35 12.92
C LEU A 82 0.47 -10.83 12.77
#